data_AF-A0A950N256-F1
#
_entry.id   AF-A0A950N256-F1
#
_cell.length_a   1.000
_cell.length_b   1.000
_cell.length_c   1.000
_cell.angle_alpha   90.00
_cell.angle_beta   90.00
_cell.angle_gamma   90.00
#
_symmetry.space_group_name_H-M   'P 1'
#
loop_
_entity.id
_entity.type
_entity.pdbx_description
1 polymer ?
#
loop_
_entity_poly.entity_id
_entity_poly.type
_entity_poly.pdbx_seq_one_letter_code
_entity_poly.pdbx_strand_id
1 'polypeptide(L)'
;MQTKLIVTTAVLLGLAAPAHAQLFTPGGTFNFNIQNSPGTSNNVVTFTPGTQLIDGGDVALTISVVNAPDFATTGAQWVVLQTQTVGGAPLSQPGDDWSISAVGLPAAVAINFIADYSQWQDTSGANIPQTNHIFNQPLISSPVPGLTGTGEGTSGFVSPIPVGPAFPLGAFSDPFSIVTNALGTVNVGGEIEALEFEPQSPPSAVPEPSTWAMMLAGFAGLAFLGYRQSIKGRLAA
;
A
#
# COMPACT_ATOMS: atom_id res chain seq x y z
N MET A 1 -15.51 46.21 -13.85
CA MET A 1 -14.57 45.09 -14.09
C MET A 1 -14.13 44.52 -12.75
N GLN A 2 -14.83 43.51 -12.19
CA GLN A 2 -14.56 43.06 -10.81
C GLN A 2 -14.80 41.56 -10.54
N THR A 3 -14.90 40.73 -11.59
CA THR A 3 -15.37 39.34 -11.46
C THR A 3 -14.30 38.28 -11.73
N LYS A 4 -13.05 38.66 -12.05
CA LYS A 4 -12.00 37.70 -12.46
C LYS A 4 -11.06 37.23 -11.33
N LEU A 5 -11.17 37.74 -10.10
CA LEU A 5 -10.19 37.46 -9.04
C LEU A 5 -10.61 36.33 -8.07
N ILE A 6 -11.89 35.95 -8.03
CA ILE A 6 -12.39 34.97 -7.04
C ILE A 6 -12.16 33.52 -7.46
N VAL A 7 -12.08 33.25 -8.77
CA VAL A 7 -11.95 31.87 -9.29
C VAL A 7 -10.54 31.30 -9.11
N THR A 8 -9.50 32.14 -9.13
CA THR A 8 -8.10 31.67 -9.04
C THR A 8 -7.71 31.19 -7.63
N THR A 9 -8.31 31.75 -6.57
CA THR A 9 -7.97 31.40 -5.19
C THR A 9 -8.59 30.06 -4.75
N ALA A 10 -9.75 29.69 -5.29
CA ALA A 10 -10.41 28.42 -4.96
C ALA A 10 -9.70 27.20 -5.57
N VAL A 11 -9.00 27.37 -6.70
CA VAL A 11 -8.29 26.27 -7.39
C VAL A 11 -6.98 25.89 -6.67
N LEU A 12 -6.36 26.82 -5.94
CA LEU A 12 -5.09 26.58 -5.22
C LEU A 12 -5.27 25.87 -3.86
N LEU A 13 -6.45 25.95 -3.25
CA LEU A 13 -6.74 25.30 -1.95
C LEU A 13 -7.08 23.80 -2.07
N GLY A 14 -7.39 23.30 -3.28
CA GLY A 14 -7.76 21.90 -3.52
C GLY A 14 -6.58 20.92 -3.70
N LEU A 15 -5.33 21.38 -3.59
CA LEU A 15 -4.14 20.56 -3.89
C LEU A 15 -3.24 20.28 -2.66
N ALA A 16 -3.61 20.75 -1.48
CA ALA A 16 -2.90 20.40 -0.24
C ALA A 16 -3.43 19.06 0.28
N ALA A 17 -3.09 17.96 -0.41
CA ALA A 17 -3.16 16.65 0.23
C ALA A 17 -2.05 16.59 1.30
N PRO A 18 -2.35 16.11 2.51
CA PRO A 18 -1.35 16.00 3.55
C PRO A 18 -0.13 15.21 3.07
N ALA A 19 1.05 15.80 3.28
CA ALA A 19 2.32 15.12 3.06
C ALA A 19 2.51 14.07 4.15
N HIS A 20 1.90 12.90 3.96
CA HIS A 20 2.11 11.76 4.85
C HIS A 20 3.53 11.23 4.69
N ALA A 21 4.13 10.83 5.81
CA ALA A 21 5.43 10.16 5.80
C ALA A 21 5.30 8.87 4.99
N GLN A 22 6.19 8.70 4.02
CA GLN A 22 6.19 7.51 3.20
C GLN A 22 6.69 6.32 4.02
N LEU A 23 5.92 5.23 4.09
CA LEU A 23 6.29 4.05 4.89
C LEU A 23 7.44 3.25 4.27
N PHE A 24 7.58 3.29 2.95
CA PHE A 24 8.58 2.55 2.18
C PHE A 24 9.40 3.47 1.29
N THR A 25 10.63 3.09 0.96
CA THR A 25 11.55 3.88 0.13
C THR A 25 11.32 3.55 -1.35
N PRO A 26 10.74 4.46 -2.18
CA PRO A 26 10.61 4.23 -3.62
C PRO A 26 11.95 3.97 -4.26
N GLY A 27 12.00 3.01 -5.17
CA GLY A 27 13.24 2.62 -5.82
C GLY A 27 14.18 1.79 -4.95
N GLY A 28 13.86 1.56 -3.67
CA GLY A 28 14.54 0.55 -2.86
C GLY A 28 14.30 -0.85 -3.44
N THR A 29 15.16 -1.82 -3.14
CA THR A 29 15.05 -3.17 -3.68
C THR A 29 14.74 -4.19 -2.60
N PHE A 30 14.01 -5.25 -2.96
CA PHE A 30 13.73 -6.41 -2.12
C PHE A 30 13.83 -7.69 -2.94
N ASN A 31 13.96 -8.83 -2.28
CA ASN A 31 13.96 -10.13 -2.95
C ASN A 31 12.53 -10.67 -3.00
N PHE A 32 12.14 -11.16 -4.17
CA PHE A 32 10.88 -11.84 -4.40
C PHE A 32 11.20 -13.28 -4.81
N ASN A 33 10.96 -14.20 -3.89
CA ASN A 33 11.28 -15.61 -4.05
C ASN A 33 10.02 -16.37 -4.45
N ILE A 34 10.17 -17.23 -5.43
CA ILE A 34 9.16 -18.17 -5.88
C ILE A 34 9.77 -19.57 -5.73
N GLN A 35 9.01 -20.49 -5.17
CA GLN A 35 9.36 -21.90 -5.07
C GLN A 35 8.24 -22.72 -5.70
N ASN A 36 8.58 -23.59 -6.63
CA ASN A 36 7.67 -24.49 -7.35
C ASN A 36 6.43 -23.83 -8.00
N SER A 37 6.49 -22.56 -8.44
CA SER A 37 5.32 -21.82 -8.96
C SER A 37 5.65 -20.78 -10.05
N PRO A 38 5.81 -21.13 -11.35
CA PRO A 38 5.85 -22.45 -11.99
C PRO A 38 7.23 -23.14 -11.94
N GLY A 39 8.22 -22.46 -11.35
CA GLY A 39 9.57 -22.95 -11.12
C GLY A 39 10.10 -22.44 -9.78
N THR A 40 11.42 -22.44 -9.61
CA THR A 40 12.07 -21.84 -8.43
C THR A 40 12.95 -20.69 -8.89
N SER A 41 12.68 -19.48 -8.39
CA SER A 41 13.46 -18.29 -8.71
C SER A 41 13.57 -17.33 -7.54
N ASN A 42 14.65 -16.54 -7.54
CA ASN A 42 14.87 -15.44 -6.62
C ASN A 42 15.14 -14.19 -7.44
N ASN A 43 14.23 -13.22 -7.35
CA ASN A 43 14.22 -12.04 -8.18
C ASN A 43 14.49 -10.81 -7.32
N VAL A 44 15.47 -9.98 -7.69
CA VAL A 44 15.65 -8.67 -7.06
C VAL A 44 14.68 -7.70 -7.72
N VAL A 45 13.69 -7.24 -6.96
CA VAL A 45 12.59 -6.39 -7.44
C VAL A 45 12.77 -4.97 -6.91
N THR A 46 12.46 -3.98 -7.74
CA THR A 46 12.43 -2.58 -7.31
C THR A 46 11.07 -2.26 -6.69
N PHE A 47 11.04 -1.72 -5.48
CA PHE A 47 9.83 -1.25 -4.82
C PHE A 47 9.35 0.07 -5.45
N THR A 48 8.60 -0.07 -6.54
CA THR A 48 7.98 1.03 -7.26
C THR A 48 6.61 0.54 -7.73
N PRO A 49 5.51 1.29 -7.49
CA PRO A 49 4.20 0.92 -8.00
C PRO A 49 4.20 0.71 -9.52
N GLY A 50 3.56 -0.37 -9.96
CA GLY A 50 3.57 -0.80 -11.36
C GLY A 50 3.93 -2.29 -11.51
N THR A 51 3.97 -2.74 -12.77
CA THR A 51 4.22 -4.15 -13.11
C THR A 51 5.68 -4.37 -13.51
N GLN A 52 6.30 -5.40 -12.95
CA GLN A 52 7.63 -5.91 -13.31
C GLN A 52 7.50 -7.38 -13.72
N LEU A 53 8.23 -7.78 -14.76
CA LEU A 53 8.33 -9.18 -15.14
C LEU A 53 9.46 -9.84 -14.35
N ILE A 54 9.16 -10.98 -13.75
CA ILE A 54 10.07 -11.80 -12.94
C ILE A 54 10.08 -13.23 -13.48
N ASP A 55 10.91 -14.10 -12.91
CA ASP A 55 11.04 -15.51 -13.30
C ASP A 55 11.32 -15.69 -14.80
N GLY A 56 12.33 -14.97 -15.31
CA GLY A 56 12.68 -15.02 -16.73
C GLY A 56 11.64 -14.40 -17.68
N GLY A 57 10.59 -13.78 -17.16
CA GLY A 57 9.53 -13.13 -17.94
C GLY A 57 8.17 -13.82 -17.86
N ASP A 58 8.08 -14.99 -17.21
CA ASP A 58 6.86 -15.80 -17.20
C ASP A 58 5.83 -15.35 -16.15
N VAL A 59 6.26 -14.60 -15.13
CA VAL A 59 5.40 -14.08 -14.07
C VAL A 59 5.45 -12.55 -14.05
N ALA A 60 4.27 -11.92 -14.04
CA ALA A 60 4.13 -10.49 -13.81
C ALA A 60 3.85 -10.25 -12.33
N LEU A 61 4.69 -9.43 -11.68
CA LEU A 61 4.48 -8.89 -10.34
C LEU A 61 4.03 -7.44 -10.44
N THR A 62 2.81 -7.15 -10.03
CA THR A 62 2.26 -5.80 -9.93
C THR A 62 2.29 -5.36 -8.48
N ILE A 63 3.02 -4.27 -8.21
CA ILE A 63 3.10 -3.65 -6.89
C ILE A 63 2.15 -2.46 -6.87
N SER A 64 1.33 -2.36 -5.83
CA SER A 64 0.59 -1.13 -5.54
C SER A 64 0.64 -0.80 -4.06
N VAL A 65 0.48 0.49 -3.74
CA VAL A 65 0.37 0.97 -2.36
C VAL A 65 -0.98 1.66 -2.24
N VAL A 66 -1.82 1.15 -1.34
CA VAL A 66 -3.19 1.59 -1.15
C VAL A 66 -3.34 2.11 0.26
N ASN A 67 -3.90 3.30 0.43
CA ASN A 67 -4.19 3.82 1.77
C ASN A 67 -5.28 2.97 2.43
N ALA A 68 -5.08 2.58 3.69
CA ALA A 68 -6.13 1.94 4.48
C ALA A 68 -7.33 2.88 4.68
N PRO A 69 -8.54 2.35 5.00
CA PRO A 69 -9.73 3.19 5.25
C PRO A 69 -9.52 4.27 6.33
N ASP A 70 -8.64 4.02 7.29
CA ASP A 70 -8.31 4.90 8.42
C ASP A 70 -6.97 5.64 8.25
N PHE A 71 -6.41 5.65 7.04
CA PHE A 71 -5.11 6.26 6.72
C PHE A 71 -4.97 7.71 7.20
N ALA A 72 -6.04 8.51 7.16
CA ALA A 72 -6.01 9.90 7.62
C ALA A 72 -5.69 10.01 9.12
N THR A 73 -5.99 8.99 9.91
CA THR A 73 -5.77 8.95 11.36
C THR A 73 -4.55 8.13 11.75
N THR A 74 -4.30 6.99 11.09
CA THR A 74 -3.23 6.05 11.45
C THR A 74 -1.98 6.21 10.58
N GLY A 75 -2.14 6.70 9.36
CA GLY A 75 -1.12 6.59 8.32
C GLY A 75 -0.96 5.18 7.75
N ALA A 76 -1.90 4.26 8.03
CA ALA A 76 -1.81 2.87 7.61
C ALA A 76 -1.98 2.68 6.09
N GLN A 77 -1.12 1.86 5.50
CA GLN A 77 -1.11 1.56 4.07
C GLN A 77 -0.98 0.06 3.83
N TRP A 78 -1.69 -0.41 2.81
CA TRP A 78 -1.53 -1.74 2.23
C TRP A 78 -0.45 -1.69 1.15
N VAL A 79 0.53 -2.58 1.26
CA VAL A 79 1.40 -2.96 0.14
C VAL A 79 0.76 -4.18 -0.50
N VAL A 80 0.30 -4.04 -1.75
CA VAL A 80 -0.32 -5.11 -2.51
C VAL A 80 0.66 -5.62 -3.55
N LEU A 81 0.98 -6.90 -3.47
CA LEU A 81 1.82 -7.67 -4.36
C LEU A 81 0.92 -8.64 -5.12
N GLN A 82 0.60 -8.32 -6.37
CA GLN A 82 -0.21 -9.18 -7.22
C GLN A 82 0.69 -9.90 -8.22
N THR A 83 0.76 -11.23 -8.13
CA THR A 83 1.42 -12.07 -9.11
C THR A 83 0.42 -12.65 -10.09
N GLN A 84 0.81 -12.75 -11.36
CA GLN A 84 0.02 -13.40 -12.40
C GLN A 84 0.96 -14.05 -13.41
N THR A 85 0.70 -15.31 -13.78
CA THR A 85 1.40 -15.94 -14.91
C THR A 85 1.01 -15.26 -16.21
N VAL A 86 2.01 -14.80 -16.95
CA VAL A 86 1.85 -14.21 -18.30
C VAL A 86 2.45 -15.09 -19.39
N GLY A 87 3.28 -16.05 -19.00
CA GLY A 87 3.85 -17.13 -19.82
C GLY A 87 4.00 -18.39 -18.98
N GLY A 88 4.36 -19.51 -19.62
CA GLY A 88 4.67 -20.76 -18.92
C GLY A 88 3.46 -21.52 -18.35
N ALA A 89 3.74 -22.31 -17.32
CA ALA A 89 2.74 -23.06 -16.55
C ALA A 89 2.06 -22.14 -15.52
N PRO A 90 0.85 -22.47 -15.02
CA PRO A 90 0.19 -21.73 -13.94
C PRO A 90 1.07 -21.64 -12.69
N LEU A 91 0.81 -20.65 -11.83
CA LEU A 91 1.48 -20.51 -10.52
C LEU A 91 1.32 -21.80 -9.71
N SER A 92 0.11 -22.38 -9.72
CA SER A 92 -0.12 -23.66 -9.04
C SER A 92 -1.03 -24.59 -9.83
N GLN A 93 -0.74 -25.88 -9.73
CA GLN A 93 -1.65 -26.95 -10.11
C GLN A 93 -2.23 -27.65 -8.86
N PRO A 94 -3.39 -28.31 -8.99
CA PRO A 94 -3.96 -29.07 -7.89
C PRO A 94 -3.00 -30.13 -7.33
N GLY A 95 -2.66 -30.01 -6.05
CA GLY A 95 -1.79 -30.94 -5.33
C GLY A 95 -0.30 -30.61 -5.39
N ASP A 96 0.09 -29.53 -6.05
CA ASP A 96 1.48 -29.05 -6.05
C ASP A 96 1.77 -28.19 -4.82
N ASP A 97 3.00 -28.34 -4.33
CA ASP A 97 3.54 -27.57 -3.22
C ASP A 97 4.36 -26.40 -3.74
N TRP A 98 4.03 -25.19 -3.34
CA TRP A 98 4.69 -23.98 -3.81
C TRP A 98 4.70 -22.91 -2.74
N SER A 99 5.52 -21.88 -2.94
CA SER A 99 5.52 -20.71 -2.05
C SER A 99 5.98 -19.46 -2.79
N ILE A 100 5.43 -18.31 -2.42
CA ILE A 100 5.88 -17.00 -2.85
C ILE A 100 6.21 -16.18 -1.61
N SER A 101 7.32 -15.45 -1.63
CA SER A 101 7.69 -14.59 -0.51
C SER A 101 8.42 -13.32 -0.91
N ALA A 102 7.99 -12.20 -0.32
CA ALA A 102 8.72 -10.95 -0.33
C ALA A 102 9.63 -10.83 0.90
N VAL A 103 10.93 -10.61 0.67
CA VAL A 103 11.95 -10.51 1.71
C VAL A 103 12.71 -9.19 1.56
N GLY A 104 12.76 -8.40 2.63
CA GLY A 104 13.53 -7.16 2.63
C GLY A 104 12.80 -5.95 2.05
N LEU A 105 11.46 -5.87 2.19
CA LEU A 105 10.71 -4.67 1.80
C LEU A 105 11.37 -3.41 2.41
N PRO A 106 11.64 -2.35 1.62
CA PRO A 106 12.54 -1.28 2.03
C PRO A 106 11.81 -0.24 2.89
N ALA A 107 11.56 -0.54 4.17
CA ALA A 107 10.87 0.36 5.09
C ALA A 107 11.68 1.66 5.27
N ALA A 108 11.06 2.80 4.94
CA ALA A 108 11.68 4.13 5.04
C ALA A 108 11.64 4.69 6.47
N VAL A 109 10.72 4.20 7.28
CA VAL A 109 10.56 4.52 8.71
C VAL A 109 10.35 3.23 9.50
N ALA A 110 10.35 3.30 10.82
CA ALA A 110 9.93 2.17 11.64
C ALA A 110 8.40 2.00 11.54
N ILE A 111 7.94 0.78 11.25
CA ILE A 111 6.53 0.46 10.96
C ILE A 111 6.07 -0.73 11.80
N ASN A 112 4.77 -0.88 11.98
CA ASN A 112 4.16 -2.11 12.47
C ASN A 112 3.51 -2.82 11.29
N PHE A 113 3.75 -4.12 11.14
CA PHE A 113 2.92 -4.99 10.32
C PHE A 113 1.71 -5.42 11.16
N ILE A 114 0.49 -5.15 10.68
CA ILE A 114 -0.73 -5.21 11.51
C ILE A 114 -1.87 -6.05 10.92
N ALA A 115 -1.83 -6.31 9.61
CA ALA A 115 -2.76 -7.20 8.94
C ALA A 115 -2.15 -7.78 7.67
N ASP A 116 -2.66 -8.94 7.27
CA ASP A 116 -2.37 -9.59 5.99
C ASP A 116 -3.67 -10.03 5.33
N TYR A 117 -3.63 -10.11 4.00
CA TYR A 117 -4.72 -10.64 3.20
C TYR A 117 -4.16 -11.34 1.96
N SER A 118 -4.61 -12.55 1.68
CA SER A 118 -4.28 -13.29 0.47
C SER A 118 -5.54 -13.69 -0.30
N GLN A 119 -5.45 -13.68 -1.62
CA GLN A 119 -6.54 -14.10 -2.50
C GLN A 119 -6.00 -14.72 -3.78
N TRP A 120 -6.65 -15.80 -4.21
CA TRP A 120 -6.27 -16.55 -5.40
C TRP A 120 -6.99 -16.07 -6.65
N GLN A 121 -6.31 -16.17 -7.79
CA GLN A 121 -6.85 -15.86 -9.10
C GLN A 121 -6.61 -17.02 -10.07
N ASP A 122 -7.53 -17.23 -10.99
CA ASP A 122 -7.37 -18.22 -12.07
C ASP A 122 -6.43 -17.69 -13.17
N THR A 123 -6.21 -18.49 -14.21
CA THR A 123 -5.35 -18.12 -15.35
C THR A 123 -5.88 -16.95 -16.18
N SER A 124 -7.13 -16.52 -15.98
CA SER A 124 -7.71 -15.32 -16.58
C SER A 124 -7.60 -14.08 -15.68
N GLY A 125 -7.10 -14.24 -14.46
CA GLY A 125 -7.05 -13.19 -13.44
C GLY A 125 -8.37 -12.99 -12.68
N ALA A 126 -9.34 -13.91 -12.83
CA ALA A 126 -10.58 -13.85 -12.08
C ALA A 126 -10.37 -14.44 -10.67
N ASN A 127 -10.93 -13.79 -9.66
CA ASN A 127 -10.80 -14.25 -8.28
C ASN A 127 -11.45 -15.63 -8.09
N ILE A 128 -10.71 -16.55 -7.50
CA ILE A 128 -11.19 -17.87 -7.11
C ILE A 128 -11.79 -17.75 -5.70
N PRO A 129 -13.10 -17.99 -5.51
CA PRO A 129 -13.70 -17.90 -4.19
C PRO A 129 -13.15 -18.96 -3.25
N GLN A 130 -12.52 -18.55 -2.15
CA GLN A 130 -12.14 -19.45 -1.07
C GLN A 130 -13.37 -19.85 -0.27
N THR A 131 -13.52 -21.15 -0.03
CA THR A 131 -14.69 -21.72 0.67
C THR A 131 -14.37 -22.26 2.06
N ASN A 132 -13.08 -22.44 2.37
CA ASN A 132 -12.57 -22.89 3.67
C ASN A 132 -11.34 -22.07 4.04
N HIS A 133 -11.08 -21.95 5.35
CA HIS A 133 -9.87 -21.30 5.86
C HIS A 133 -8.64 -22.18 5.72
N ILE A 134 -7.52 -21.54 5.44
CA ILE A 134 -6.18 -22.12 5.45
C ILE A 134 -5.38 -21.52 6.62
N PHE A 135 -4.45 -22.30 7.19
CA PHE A 135 -3.57 -21.89 8.31
C PHE A 135 -4.29 -21.29 9.52
N ASN A 136 -5.55 -21.66 9.75
CA ASN A 136 -6.40 -21.10 10.80
C ASN A 136 -6.65 -19.58 10.68
N GLN A 137 -6.42 -19.01 9.48
CA GLN A 137 -6.79 -17.63 9.16
C GLN A 137 -8.26 -17.57 8.73
N PRO A 138 -9.07 -16.63 9.25
CA PRO A 138 -10.46 -16.51 8.82
C PRO A 138 -10.58 -16.09 7.36
N LEU A 139 -11.68 -16.50 6.72
CA LEU A 139 -12.09 -15.92 5.44
C LEU A 139 -12.67 -14.53 5.67
N ILE A 140 -12.12 -13.54 4.97
CA ILE A 140 -12.56 -12.15 5.05
C ILE A 140 -12.93 -11.63 3.66
N SER A 141 -13.99 -10.85 3.58
CA SER A 141 -14.30 -10.08 2.36
C SER A 141 -13.28 -8.96 2.24
N SER A 142 -12.63 -8.87 1.09
CA SER A 142 -11.48 -7.99 0.78
C SER A 142 -11.40 -6.73 1.67
N PRO A 143 -10.45 -6.68 2.62
CA PRO A 143 -10.26 -5.51 3.48
C PRO A 143 -9.55 -4.35 2.76
N VAL A 144 -8.87 -4.66 1.65
CA VAL A 144 -8.07 -3.71 0.87
C VAL A 144 -8.97 -2.84 -0.01
N PRO A 145 -8.92 -1.51 0.12
CA PRO A 145 -9.73 -0.61 -0.70
C PRO A 145 -9.49 -0.82 -2.21
N GLY A 146 -10.56 -1.00 -2.97
CA GLY A 146 -10.51 -1.17 -4.43
C GLY A 146 -10.36 -2.62 -4.91
N LEU A 147 -9.99 -3.55 -4.02
CA LEU A 147 -10.04 -4.98 -4.32
C LEU A 147 -11.44 -5.55 -4.01
N THR A 148 -11.73 -6.74 -4.56
CA THR A 148 -13.03 -7.40 -4.41
C THR A 148 -12.87 -8.89 -4.13
N GLY A 149 -13.95 -9.56 -3.73
CA GLY A 149 -13.97 -11.00 -3.46
C GLY A 149 -13.65 -11.35 -2.00
N THR A 150 -13.53 -12.65 -1.75
CA THR A 150 -13.22 -13.22 -0.45
C THR A 150 -11.84 -13.84 -0.51
N GLY A 151 -11.05 -13.61 0.52
CA GLY A 151 -9.71 -14.15 0.69
C GLY A 151 -9.47 -14.58 2.12
N GLU A 152 -8.25 -14.96 2.43
CA GLU A 152 -7.79 -15.20 3.79
C GLU A 152 -7.09 -13.98 4.32
N GLY A 153 -7.08 -13.83 5.63
CA GLY A 153 -6.28 -12.81 6.25
C GLY A 153 -6.48 -12.76 7.74
N THR A 154 -5.53 -12.15 8.44
CA THR A 154 -5.71 -11.80 9.84
C THR A 154 -5.39 -10.33 10.06
N SER A 155 -5.98 -9.75 11.10
CA SER A 155 -5.80 -8.34 11.44
C SER A 155 -5.86 -8.15 12.96
N GLY A 156 -5.33 -7.02 13.42
CA GLY A 156 -5.31 -6.68 14.84
C GLY A 156 -4.14 -7.27 15.62
N PHE A 157 -3.13 -7.80 14.92
CA PHE A 157 -1.82 -8.08 15.50
C PHE A 157 -0.91 -6.86 15.35
N VAL A 158 0.24 -6.86 16.03
CA VAL A 158 1.25 -5.81 15.90
C VAL A 158 2.62 -6.46 15.89
N SER A 159 3.32 -6.36 14.76
CA SER A 159 4.68 -6.86 14.59
C SER A 159 5.63 -5.71 14.22
N PRO A 160 6.44 -5.21 15.17
CA PRO A 160 7.33 -4.07 14.93
C PRO A 160 8.47 -4.39 13.94
N ILE A 161 8.63 -3.55 12.92
CA ILE A 161 9.71 -3.60 11.92
C ILE A 161 10.54 -2.32 12.02
N PRO A 162 11.86 -2.40 12.27
CA PRO A 162 12.73 -1.22 12.28
C PRO A 162 12.88 -0.64 10.87
N VAL A 163 13.39 0.59 10.78
CA VAL A 163 13.78 1.19 9.49
C VAL A 163 14.80 0.30 8.75
N GLY A 164 14.66 0.21 7.43
CA GLY A 164 15.50 -0.63 6.59
C GLY A 164 14.75 -1.85 6.02
N PRO A 165 15.48 -2.87 5.56
CA PRO A 165 14.87 -4.08 4.99
C PRO A 165 14.02 -4.80 6.04
N ALA A 166 12.73 -4.97 5.77
CA ALA A 166 11.85 -5.79 6.60
C ALA A 166 12.36 -7.23 6.67
N PHE A 167 12.25 -7.87 7.84
CA PHE A 167 12.50 -9.31 7.95
C PHE A 167 11.52 -10.09 7.06
N PRO A 168 11.80 -11.35 6.71
CA PRO A 168 10.85 -12.18 5.98
C PRO A 168 9.51 -12.20 6.72
N LEU A 169 8.46 -11.60 6.14
CA LEU A 169 7.17 -11.43 6.81
C LEU A 169 6.36 -12.72 6.88
N GLY A 170 6.94 -13.84 6.44
CA GLY A 170 6.28 -15.13 6.48
C GLY A 170 5.05 -15.15 5.59
N ALA A 171 5.18 -14.62 4.36
CA ALA A 171 4.24 -14.88 3.28
C ALA A 171 4.23 -16.39 3.03
N PHE A 172 3.34 -17.10 3.72
CA PHE A 172 3.28 -18.56 3.73
C PHE A 172 1.99 -18.96 3.03
N SER A 173 2.08 -19.02 1.72
CA SER A 173 1.21 -19.87 0.93
C SER A 173 2.01 -21.13 0.68
N ASP A 174 1.93 -22.11 1.59
CA ASP A 174 2.53 -23.46 1.46
C ASP A 174 1.39 -24.47 1.29
N PRO A 175 0.80 -24.60 0.09
CA PRO A 175 -0.50 -25.22 -0.03
C PRO A 175 -0.43 -26.75 -0.20
N PHE A 176 0.44 -27.43 0.55
CA PHE A 176 0.67 -28.88 0.43
C PHE A 176 -0.58 -29.75 0.53
N SER A 177 -1.65 -29.26 1.18
CA SER A 177 -2.94 -29.96 1.30
C SER A 177 -4.17 -29.08 1.02
N ILE A 178 -3.95 -27.90 0.41
CA ILE A 178 -4.78 -26.71 0.61
C ILE A 178 -5.62 -26.38 -0.63
N VAL A 179 -5.08 -26.61 -1.82
CA VAL A 179 -5.84 -26.49 -3.07
C VAL A 179 -7.01 -27.50 -3.07
N THR A 180 -6.81 -28.70 -2.50
CA THR A 180 -7.84 -29.73 -2.42
C THR A 180 -8.99 -29.43 -1.46
N ASN A 181 -8.79 -28.58 -0.44
CA ASN A 181 -9.81 -28.29 0.57
C ASN A 181 -10.58 -26.98 0.33
N ALA A 182 -10.03 -26.01 -0.41
CA ALA A 182 -10.67 -24.69 -0.60
C ALA A 182 -10.78 -24.22 -2.06
N LEU A 183 -9.89 -24.68 -2.96
CA LEU A 183 -9.78 -24.21 -4.35
C LEU A 183 -10.20 -25.24 -5.41
N GLY A 184 -10.43 -26.50 -5.00
CA GLY A 184 -10.90 -27.58 -5.87
C GLY A 184 -9.83 -28.07 -6.85
N THR A 185 -10.21 -28.30 -8.11
CA THR A 185 -9.33 -28.78 -9.20
C THR A 185 -8.86 -27.65 -10.13
N VAL A 186 -8.91 -26.41 -9.68
CA VAL A 186 -8.63 -25.23 -10.51
C VAL A 186 -7.14 -24.90 -10.45
N ASN A 187 -6.54 -24.62 -11.61
CA ASN A 187 -5.18 -24.07 -11.68
C ASN A 187 -5.18 -22.62 -11.19
N VAL A 188 -4.23 -22.27 -10.32
CA VAL A 188 -4.03 -20.89 -9.87
C VAL A 188 -3.12 -20.20 -10.86
N GLY A 189 -3.63 -19.14 -11.49
CA GLY A 189 -2.85 -18.30 -12.41
C GLY A 189 -2.28 -17.05 -11.74
N GLY A 190 -2.83 -16.65 -10.59
CA GLY A 190 -2.40 -15.46 -9.87
C GLY A 190 -2.64 -15.53 -8.37
N GLU A 191 -1.88 -14.74 -7.62
CA GLU A 191 -2.03 -14.51 -6.19
C GLU A 191 -2.00 -13.01 -5.92
N ILE A 192 -2.94 -12.54 -5.09
CA ILE A 192 -2.86 -11.22 -4.49
C ILE A 192 -2.44 -11.43 -3.04
N GLU A 193 -1.27 -10.91 -2.68
CA GLU A 193 -0.84 -10.76 -1.29
C GLU A 193 -0.90 -9.27 -0.93
N ALA A 194 -1.60 -8.93 0.16
CA ALA A 194 -1.70 -7.58 0.65
C ALA A 194 -1.27 -7.52 2.11
N LEU A 195 -0.34 -6.64 2.42
CA LEU A 195 0.28 -6.49 3.73
C LEU A 195 0.01 -5.08 4.26
N GLU A 196 -0.67 -4.97 5.39
CA GLU A 196 -1.01 -3.69 6.01
C GLU A 196 0.07 -3.27 7.01
N PHE A 197 0.53 -2.05 6.85
CA PHE A 197 1.53 -1.44 7.72
C PHE A 197 1.05 -0.09 8.23
N GLU A 198 1.40 0.22 9.47
CA GLU A 198 1.23 1.55 10.06
C GLU A 198 2.60 2.07 10.56
N PRO A 199 2.82 3.39 10.64
CA PRO A 199 4.03 3.92 11.26
C PRO A 199 4.02 3.65 12.78
N GLN A 200 5.15 3.23 13.35
CA GLN A 200 5.26 2.98 14.81
C GLN A 200 5.04 4.23 15.66
N SER A 201 5.29 5.40 15.09
CA SER A 201 4.99 6.67 15.69
C SER A 201 3.93 7.33 14.82
N PRO A 202 2.83 7.85 15.40
CA PRO A 202 1.83 8.55 14.60
C PRO A 202 2.52 9.70 13.84
N PRO A 203 2.08 10.00 12.60
CA PRO A 203 2.65 11.09 11.84
C PRO A 203 2.66 12.34 12.72
N SER A 204 3.86 12.89 12.95
CA SER A 204 3.99 14.08 13.79
C SER A 204 3.10 15.15 13.17
N ALA A 205 2.22 15.75 13.97
CA ALA A 205 1.32 16.84 13.57
C ALA A 205 2.10 18.14 13.28
N VAL A 206 3.21 18.04 12.54
CA VAL A 206 3.94 19.18 12.02
C VAL A 206 3.00 19.84 11.02
N PRO A 207 2.63 21.12 11.23
CA PRO A 207 1.79 21.82 10.29
C PRO A 207 2.42 21.74 8.91
N GLU A 208 1.64 21.36 7.91
CA GLU A 208 2.14 21.30 6.54
C GLU A 208 2.73 22.65 6.10
N PRO A 209 3.68 22.68 5.15
CA PRO A 209 4.18 23.95 4.59
C PRO A 209 3.06 24.88 4.11
N SER A 210 1.95 24.33 3.61
CA SER A 210 0.72 25.04 3.26
C SER A 210 0.07 25.71 4.47
N THR A 211 0.01 25.00 5.61
CA THR A 211 -0.49 25.53 6.88
C THR A 211 0.39 26.67 7.38
N TRP A 212 1.71 26.52 7.29
CA TRP A 212 2.64 27.62 7.57
C TRP A 212 2.43 28.80 6.64
N ALA A 213 2.30 28.55 5.33
CA ALA A 213 2.07 29.60 4.35
C ALA A 213 0.76 30.35 4.62
N MET A 214 -0.33 29.64 4.93
CA MET A 214 -1.61 30.26 5.29
C MET A 214 -1.52 31.05 6.59
N MET A 215 -0.84 30.52 7.59
CA MET A 215 -0.62 31.21 8.87
C MET A 215 0.19 32.50 8.67
N LEU A 216 1.28 32.44 7.90
CA LEU A 216 2.10 33.59 7.54
C LEU A 216 1.34 34.61 6.70
N ALA A 217 0.55 34.17 5.73
CA ALA A 217 -0.30 35.04 4.92
C ALA A 217 -1.37 35.73 5.79
N GLY A 218 -1.98 35.01 6.74
CA GLY A 218 -2.91 35.56 7.71
C GLY A 218 -2.27 36.64 8.58
N PHE A 219 -1.08 36.38 9.13
CA PHE A 219 -0.34 37.37 9.91
C PHE A 219 0.09 38.58 9.09
N ALA A 220 0.56 38.38 7.85
CA ALA A 220 0.89 39.48 6.95
C ALA A 220 -0.32 40.35 6.63
N GLY A 221 -1.50 39.74 6.41
CA GLY A 221 -2.76 40.44 6.21
C GLY A 221 -3.16 41.30 7.41
N LEU A 222 -3.09 40.74 8.63
CA LEU A 222 -3.38 41.48 9.86
C LEU A 222 -2.41 42.63 10.10
N ALA A 223 -1.10 42.40 9.90
CA ALA A 223 -0.08 43.42 10.03
C ALA A 223 -0.31 44.58 9.05
N PHE A 224 -0.66 44.28 7.80
CA PHE A 224 -0.98 45.28 6.78
C PHE A 224 -2.21 46.12 7.14
N LEU A 225 -3.28 45.48 7.64
CA LEU A 225 -4.48 46.19 8.08
C LEU A 225 -4.18 47.13 9.26
N GLY A 226 -3.41 46.66 10.25
CA GLY A 226 -2.96 47.49 11.38
C GLY A 226 -2.12 48.69 10.92
N TYR A 227 -1.19 48.47 9.99
CA TYR A 227 -0.39 49.54 9.39
C TYR A 227 -1.26 50.63 8.75
N ARG A 228 -2.27 50.26 7.95
CA ARG A 228 -3.16 51.25 7.30
C ARG A 228 -3.96 52.08 8.30
N GLN A 229 -4.41 51.49 9.40
CA GLN A 229 -5.14 52.23 10.44
C GLN A 229 -4.24 53.23 11.16
N SER A 230 -2.99 52.84 11.47
CA SER A 230 -2.03 53.73 12.15
C SER A 230 -1.72 55.00 11.36
N ILE A 231 -1.60 54.90 10.03
CA ILE A 231 -1.37 56.06 9.15
C ILE A 231 -2.57 57.01 9.16
N LYS A 232 -3.79 56.47 9.08
CA LYS A 232 -5.00 57.30 9.13
C LYS A 232 -5.11 58.07 10.45
N GLY A 233 -4.77 57.43 11.57
CA GLY A 233 -4.75 58.09 12.88
C GLY A 233 -3.73 59.22 12.96
N ARG A 234 -2.54 59.05 12.38
CA ARG A 234 -1.49 60.09 12.37
C ARG A 234 -1.82 61.30 11.49
N LEU A 235 -2.58 61.09 10.42
CA LEU A 235 -2.98 62.18 9.51
C LEU A 235 -4.18 62.98 10.02
N ALA A 236 -4.91 62.44 11.01
CA ALA A 236 -6.06 63.10 11.62
C ALA A 236 -5.71 63.91 12.88
N ALA A 237 -4.48 63.79 13.39
CA ALA A 237 -3.93 64.53 14.52
C ALA A 237 -3.08 65.71 14.02
#